data_AF-A0A392PQD2-F1
#
_entry.id   AF-A0A392PQD2-F1
#
_cell.length_a   1.000
_cell.length_b   1.000
_cell.length_c   1.000
_cell.angle_alpha   90.00
_cell.angle_beta   90.00
_cell.angle_gamma   90.00
#
_symmetry.space_group_name_H-M   'P 1'
#
loop_
_entity.id
_entity.type
_entity.pdbx_description
1 polymer ?
#
loop_
_entity_poly.entity_id
_entity_poly.type
_entity_poly.pdbx_seq_one_letter_code
_entity_poly.pdbx_strand_id
1 'polypeptide(L)'
;MDWNITIPVEIGEREGKFYAINVPLKDGIDDSSFTRLFKTIISKVVETYQPGAIVLQCGADSLAGDRLGCFNLSIDGAYFP
;
A
#
# COMPACT_ATOMS: atom_id res chain seq x y z
N MET A 1 -6.62 -12.31 -16.65
CA MET A 1 -6.71 -11.69 -15.31
C MET A 1 -5.45 -12.12 -14.60
N ASP A 2 -4.38 -11.37 -14.84
CA ASP A 2 -3.04 -11.80 -14.47
C ASP A 2 -2.75 -11.38 -13.04
N TRP A 3 -2.66 -12.38 -12.16
CA TRP A 3 -2.26 -12.27 -10.76
C TRP A 3 -0.76 -11.94 -10.61
N ASN A 4 -0.22 -11.03 -11.41
CA ASN A 4 1.19 -10.63 -11.36
C ASN A 4 1.44 -9.53 -10.31
N ILE A 5 0.85 -9.68 -9.12
CA ILE A 5 1.42 -9.09 -7.90
C ILE A 5 2.37 -10.17 -7.39
N THR A 6 3.66 -10.00 -7.67
CA THR A 6 4.72 -10.86 -7.15
C THR A 6 4.52 -11.00 -5.65
N ILE A 7 4.15 -12.20 -5.19
CA ILE A 7 3.98 -12.54 -3.78
C ILE A 7 5.36 -12.33 -3.13
N PRO A 8 5.61 -11.27 -2.34
CA PRO A 8 6.84 -11.27 -1.56
C PRO A 8 6.70 -12.39 -0.52
N VAL A 9 7.80 -13.09 -0.30
CA VAL A 9 7.91 -14.34 0.46
C VAL A 9 7.43 -14.21 1.93
N GLU A 10 7.15 -12.99 2.38
CA GLU A 10 6.63 -12.64 3.71
C GLU A 10 5.11 -12.44 3.71
N ILE A 11 4.40 -13.52 4.03
CA ILE A 11 2.94 -13.55 4.22
C ILE A 11 2.53 -13.75 5.69
N GLY A 12 3.48 -13.59 6.62
CA GLY A 12 3.31 -13.96 8.02
C GLY A 12 3.52 -15.46 8.27
N GLU A 13 3.62 -15.84 9.54
CA GLU A 13 3.96 -17.20 9.97
C GLU A 13 2.92 -17.77 10.94
N ARG A 14 2.84 -19.11 11.00
CA ARG A 14 1.94 -19.85 11.90
C ARG A 14 0.50 -19.37 11.76
N GLU A 15 -0.14 -18.98 12.86
CA GLU A 15 -1.51 -18.45 12.88
C GLU A 15 -1.64 -17.10 12.17
N GLY A 16 -0.53 -16.36 12.01
CA GLY A 16 -0.45 -15.10 11.27
C GLY A 16 -0.23 -15.26 9.77
N LYS A 17 -0.21 -16.49 9.25
CA LYS A 17 -0.09 -16.72 7.80
C LYS A 17 -1.29 -16.13 7.06
N PHE A 18 -1.01 -15.39 5.99
CA PHE A 18 -1.94 -14.58 5.18
C PHE A 18 -2.45 -13.28 5.83
N TYR A 19 -1.96 -12.92 7.02
CA TYR A 19 -2.29 -11.64 7.68
C TYR A 19 -1.26 -10.54 7.42
N ALA A 20 -0.16 -10.85 6.72
CA ALA A 20 0.76 -9.84 6.20
C ALA A 20 0.58 -9.69 4.69
N ILE A 21 0.35 -8.46 4.23
CA ILE A 21 0.21 -8.11 2.82
C ILE A 21 1.25 -7.04 2.51
N ASN A 22 2.22 -7.40 1.67
CA ASN A 22 3.29 -6.52 1.25
C ASN A 22 3.15 -6.27 -0.27
N VAL A 23 3.18 -5.00 -0.67
CA VAL A 23 2.88 -4.59 -2.05
C VAL A 23 4.11 -3.85 -2.60
N PRO A 24 4.98 -4.50 -3.38
CA PRO A 24 6.14 -3.83 -3.95
C PRO A 24 5.68 -2.79 -4.97
N LEU A 25 6.10 -1.55 -4.77
CA LEU A 25 5.85 -0.44 -5.71
C LEU A 25 7.07 -0.25 -6.60
N LYS A 26 6.83 0.19 -7.85
CA LYS A 26 7.91 0.58 -8.75
C LYS A 26 8.26 2.05 -8.51
N ASP A 27 9.53 2.40 -8.72
CA ASP A 27 10.01 3.77 -8.69
C ASP A 27 9.20 4.67 -9.63
N GLY A 28 8.91 5.89 -9.19
CA GLY A 28 8.16 6.87 -9.98
C GLY A 28 6.65 6.59 -10.11
N ILE A 29 6.05 5.81 -9.20
CA ILE A 29 4.59 5.65 -9.12
C ILE A 29 3.90 7.01 -8.99
N ASP A 30 2.86 7.23 -9.80
CA ASP A 30 2.04 8.44 -9.74
C ASP A 30 0.85 8.31 -8.77
N ASP A 31 0.29 9.45 -8.39
CA ASP A 31 -0.84 9.55 -7.45
C ASP A 31 -2.05 8.71 -7.89
N SER A 32 -2.33 8.65 -9.19
CA SER A 32 -3.49 7.94 -9.74
C SER A 32 -3.35 6.42 -9.58
N SER A 33 -2.14 5.91 -9.83
CA SER A 33 -1.78 4.50 -9.74
C SER A 33 -1.72 4.07 -8.28
N PHE A 34 -1.14 4.90 -7.41
CA PHE A 34 -1.10 4.66 -5.97
C PHE A 34 -2.53 4.62 -5.39
N THR A 35 -3.35 5.62 -5.68
CA THR A 35 -4.73 5.70 -5.18
C THR A 35 -5.57 4.50 -5.61
N ARG A 36 -5.47 4.10 -6.89
CA ARG A 36 -6.20 2.94 -7.42
C ARG A 36 -5.75 1.64 -6.75
N LEU A 37 -4.45 1.45 -6.59
CA LEU A 37 -3.87 0.28 -5.94
C LEU A 37 -4.30 0.19 -4.47
N PHE A 38 -4.13 1.29 -3.73
CA PHE A 38 -4.51 1.38 -2.32
C PHE A 38 -5.99 1.06 -2.12
N LYS A 39 -6.90 1.70 -2.88
CA LYS A 39 -8.34 1.45 -2.79
C LYS A 39 -8.69 -0.02 -3.07
N THR A 40 -8.08 -0.61 -4.09
CA THR A 40 -8.32 -2.02 -4.46
C THR A 40 -7.93 -2.97 -3.33
N ILE A 41 -6.73 -2.77 -2.76
CA ILE A 41 -6.20 -3.67 -1.73
C ILE A 41 -6.92 -3.49 -0.41
N ILE A 42 -7.06 -2.25 0.07
CA ILE A 42 -7.70 -1.97 1.35
C ILE A 42 -9.17 -2.40 1.34
N SER A 43 -9.90 -2.19 0.24
CA SER A 43 -11.29 -2.66 0.13
C SER A 43 -11.38 -4.17 0.33
N LYS A 44 -10.47 -4.94 -0.29
CA LYS A 44 -10.46 -6.41 -0.15
C LYS A 44 -10.06 -6.85 1.25
N VAL A 45 -9.12 -6.16 1.89
CA VAL A 45 -8.71 -6.42 3.28
C VAL A 45 -9.86 -6.19 4.23
N VAL A 46 -10.56 -5.05 4.13
CA VAL A 46 -11.70 -4.74 5.02
C VAL A 46 -12.84 -5.75 4.83
N GLU A 47 -13.15 -6.14 3.59
CA GLU A 47 -14.16 -7.16 3.30
C GLU A 47 -13.81 -8.52 3.92
N THR A 48 -12.54 -8.92 3.84
CA THR A 48 -12.09 -10.27 4.24
C THR A 48 -11.76 -10.38 5.72
N TYR A 49 -11.07 -9.38 6.28
CA TYR A 49 -10.57 -9.39 7.65
C TYR A 49 -11.56 -8.79 8.66
N GLN A 50 -12.43 -7.88 8.23
CA GLN A 50 -13.42 -7.19 9.08
C GLN A 50 -12.80 -6.61 10.37
N PRO A 51 -11.83 -5.69 10.27
CA PRO A 51 -11.14 -5.16 11.43
C PRO A 51 -12.07 -4.33 12.33
N GLY A 52 -11.91 -4.45 13.65
CA GLY A 52 -12.61 -3.59 14.62
C GLY A 52 -12.01 -2.18 14.76
N ALA A 53 -10.77 -1.99 14.28
CA ALA A 53 -10.08 -0.70 14.26
C ALA A 53 -9.04 -0.67 13.13
N ILE A 54 -8.72 0.53 12.63
CA ILE A 54 -7.71 0.75 11.60
C ILE A 54 -6.69 1.76 12.12
N VAL A 55 -5.40 1.44 11.96
CA VAL A 55 -4.29 2.36 12.18
C VAL A 55 -3.69 2.69 10.82
N LEU A 56 -3.64 3.96 10.46
CA LEU A 56 -3.04 4.44 9.22
C LEU A 56 -1.74 5.19 9.53
N GLN A 57 -0.62 4.70 8.98
CA GLN A 57 0.64 5.42 9.01
C GLN A 57 0.78 6.20 7.69
N CYS A 58 1.01 7.52 7.79
CA CYS A 58 1.16 8.41 6.64
C CYS A 58 2.61 8.92 6.58
N GLY A 59 3.54 8.07 6.14
CA GLY A 59 4.94 8.48 5.93
C GLY A 59 5.05 9.62 4.92
N ALA A 60 5.67 10.74 5.33
CA ALA A 60 5.89 11.91 4.47
C ALA A 60 7.16 11.79 3.60
N ASP A 61 7.93 10.72 3.78
CA ASP A 61 9.12 10.35 3.01
C ASP A 61 8.80 9.87 1.58
N SER A 62 7.51 9.63 1.29
CA SER A 62 7.01 9.26 -0.04
C SER A 62 6.81 10.46 -0.98
N LEU A 63 6.98 11.69 -0.48
CA LEU A 63 6.74 12.92 -1.23
C LEU A 63 7.86 13.22 -2.24
N ALA A 64 7.47 13.76 -3.40
CA ALA A 64 8.40 14.21 -4.43
C ALA A 64 9.41 15.24 -3.87
N GLY A 65 10.71 14.90 -3.90
CA GLY A 65 11.80 15.78 -3.45
C GLY A 65 12.34 15.49 -2.04
N ASP A 66 11.93 14.40 -1.39
CA ASP A 66 12.57 13.92 -0.17
C ASP A 66 14.03 13.49 -0.41
N ARG A 67 14.90 13.70 0.58
CA ARG A 67 16.34 13.40 0.47
C ARG A 67 16.67 11.90 0.55
N LEU A 68 15.72 11.06 0.96
CA LEU A 68 15.87 9.61 1.16
C LEU A 68 14.82 8.77 0.38
N GLY A 69 13.68 9.35 0.00
CA GLY A 69 12.60 8.66 -0.73
C GLY A 69 12.76 8.60 -2.26
N CYS A 70 12.32 7.51 -2.88
CA CYS A 70 12.32 7.28 -4.34
C CYS A 70 10.94 7.50 -5.01
N PHE A 71 9.95 8.06 -4.29
CA PHE A 71 8.57 8.23 -4.76
C PHE A 71 8.27 9.68 -5.15
N ASN A 72 7.33 9.86 -6.09
CA ASN A 72 6.97 11.16 -6.68
C ASN A 72 5.52 11.55 -6.34
N LEU A 73 5.11 11.36 -5.09
CA LEU A 73 3.76 11.69 -4.65
C LEU A 73 3.63 13.20 -4.39
N SER A 74 2.52 13.80 -4.82
CA SER A 74 2.16 15.17 -4.45
C SER A 74 1.52 15.23 -3.07
N ILE A 75 1.49 16.42 -2.44
CA ILE A 75 0.80 16.64 -1.16
C ILE A 75 -0.69 16.26 -1.27
N ASP A 76 -1.32 16.53 -2.41
CA ASP A 76 -2.72 16.18 -2.66
C ASP A 76 -2.92 14.67 -2.87
N GLY A 77 -1.91 13.94 -3.36
CA GLY A 77 -1.90 12.47 -3.42
C GLY A 77 -1.73 11.81 -2.05
N ALA A 78 -1.11 12.51 -1.09
CA ALA A 78 -0.94 12.04 0.28
C ALA A 78 -2.18 12.33 1.17
N TYR A 79 -3.00 13.31 0.81
CA TYR A 79 -4.26 13.62 1.48
C TYR A 79 -5.44 12.94 0.77
N PHE A 80 -5.98 11.90 1.38
CA PHE A 80 -7.32 11.42 1.05
C PHE A 80 -8.36 12.47 1.47
N PRO A 81 -9.35 12.84 0.64
CA PRO A 81 -10.61 13.36 1.15
C PRO A 81 -11.37 12.27 1.93
#